data_AF-T1CBM1-F1
#
_entry.id   AF-T1CBM1-F1
#
_cell.length_a   1.000
_cell.length_b   1.000
_cell.length_c   1.000
_cell.angle_alpha   90.00
_cell.angle_beta   90.00
_cell.angle_gamma   90.00
#
_symmetry.space_group_name_H-M   'P 1'
#
loop_
_entity.id
_entity.type
_entity.pdbx_description
1 polymer ?
#
loop_
_entity_poly.entity_id
_entity_poly.type
_entity_poly.pdbx_seq_one_letter_code
_entity_poly.pdbx_strand_id
1 'polypeptide(L)'
;KEESNYGTTCARVGCMPSKLLIAVAEAAHAIGKASGFGIQVEGVIRIDGRMVMDRIQRERDRFIGFVLRETQTIPEENRIHGHARFLNNHTIAVDDH
;
A
#
# COMPACT_ATOMS: atom_id res chain seq x y z
N LYS A 1 -19.66 2.35 8.20
CA LYS A 1 -18.23 2.71 8.37
C LYS A 1 -17.54 3.06 7.05
N GLU A 2 -16.52 3.93 7.07
CA GLU A 2 -15.36 3.72 6.22
C GLU A 2 -14.85 2.33 6.63
N GLU A 3 -15.24 1.29 5.87
CA GLU A 3 -15.10 -0.12 6.28
C GLU A 3 -13.63 -0.54 6.44
N SER A 4 -12.73 0.27 5.90
CA SER A 4 -11.28 0.15 5.98
C SER A 4 -10.76 1.22 6.91
N ASN A 5 -9.83 0.87 7.80
CA ASN A 5 -8.94 1.85 8.42
C ASN A 5 -8.49 2.88 7.37
N TYR A 6 -8.45 4.16 7.76
CA TYR A 6 -7.83 5.22 6.98
C TYR A 6 -6.49 4.74 6.40
N GLY A 7 -6.12 5.28 5.24
CA GLY A 7 -4.91 4.83 4.54
C GLY A 7 -5.03 4.74 3.04
N THR A 8 -6.23 4.89 2.47
CA THR A 8 -6.56 4.67 1.04
C THR A 8 -6.34 3.23 0.57
N THR A 9 -7.15 2.79 -0.40
CA THR A 9 -6.93 1.49 -1.06
C THR A 9 -5.55 1.42 -1.72
N CYS A 10 -5.10 2.53 -2.31
CA CYS A 10 -3.81 2.64 -3.00
C CYS A 10 -2.64 2.25 -2.10
N ALA A 11 -2.55 2.81 -0.89
CA ALA A 11 -1.45 2.53 0.02
C ALA A 11 -1.61 1.18 0.73
N ARG A 12 -2.83 0.77 1.08
CA ARG A 12 -3.07 -0.46 1.85
C ARG A 12 -2.91 -1.73 1.02
N VAL A 13 -3.62 -1.83 -0.10
CA VAL A 13 -3.78 -3.09 -0.83
C VAL A 13 -3.81 -2.91 -2.35
N GLY A 14 -3.43 -1.73 -2.83
CA GLY A 14 -3.47 -1.36 -4.23
C GLY A 14 -2.09 -1.10 -4.81
N CYS A 15 -1.96 0.07 -5.44
CA CYS A 15 -0.81 0.42 -6.26
C CYS A 15 0.53 0.41 -5.51
N MET A 16 0.56 0.77 -4.23
CA MET A 16 1.82 0.87 -3.48
C MET A 16 2.44 -0.52 -3.22
N PRO A 17 1.76 -1.48 -2.56
CA PRO A 17 2.32 -2.82 -2.38
C PRO A 17 2.54 -3.55 -3.71
N SER A 18 1.70 -3.32 -4.74
CA SER A 18 1.91 -3.95 -6.04
C SER A 18 3.19 -3.46 -6.73
N LYS A 19 3.48 -2.15 -6.69
CA LYS A 19 4.73 -1.59 -7.23
C LYS A 19 5.96 -2.03 -6.45
N LEU A 20 5.85 -2.24 -5.13
CA LEU A 20 6.94 -2.79 -4.32
C LEU A 20 7.27 -4.24 -4.74
N LEU A 21 6.26 -5.04 -5.07
CA LEU A 21 6.45 -6.40 -5.58
C LEU A 21 7.05 -6.39 -6.99
N ILE A 22 6.58 -5.51 -7.88
CA ILE A 22 7.14 -5.33 -9.22
C ILE A 22 8.63 -4.96 -9.14
N ALA A 23 9.02 -4.04 -8.25
CA ALA A 23 10.43 -3.66 -8.09
C ALA A 23 11.34 -4.83 -7.68
N VAL A 24 10.83 -5.77 -6.87
CA VAL A 24 11.55 -7.00 -6.52
C VAL A 24 11.70 -7.92 -7.74
N ALA A 25 10.63 -8.06 -8.53
CA ALA A 25 10.67 -8.85 -9.76
C ALA A 25 11.64 -8.25 -10.80
N GLU A 26 11.65 -6.92 -10.94
CA GLU A 26 12.59 -6.20 -11.82
C GLU A 26 14.04 -6.41 -11.39
N ALA A 27 14.33 -6.35 -10.08
CA ALA A 27 15.66 -6.61 -9.56
C ALA A 27 16.13 -8.06 -9.84
N ALA A 28 15.25 -9.04 -9.62
CA ALA A 28 15.53 -10.44 -9.93
C ALA A 28 15.77 -10.65 -11.44
N HIS A 29 14.95 -10.03 -12.28
CA HIS A 29 15.08 -10.10 -13.74
C HIS A 29 16.37 -9.45 -14.26
N ALA A 30 16.79 -8.33 -13.63
CA ALA A 30 18.02 -7.63 -13.99
C ALA A 30 19.27 -8.50 -13.77
N ILE A 31 19.30 -9.31 -12.71
CA ILE A 31 20.39 -10.27 -12.46
C ILE A 31 20.54 -11.24 -13.63
N GLY A 32 19.43 -11.76 -14.15
CA GLY A 32 19.43 -12.67 -15.31
C GLY A 32 19.92 -12.02 -16.61
N LYS A 33 19.88 -10.69 -16.72
CA LYS A 33 20.35 -9.93 -17.89
C LYS A 33 21.78 -9.39 -17.74
N ALA A 34 22.41 -9.58 -16.59
CA ALA A 34 23.68 -8.94 -16.26
C ALA A 34 24.83 -9.36 -17.20
N SER A 35 24.81 -10.58 -17.74
CA SER A 35 25.85 -11.10 -18.64
C SER A 35 25.96 -10.31 -19.95
N GLY A 36 24.87 -9.72 -20.44
CA GLY A 36 24.87 -8.84 -21.61
C GLY A 36 25.71 -7.56 -21.42
N PHE A 37 26.02 -7.22 -20.16
CA PHE A 37 26.89 -6.10 -19.79
C PHE A 37 28.29 -6.55 -19.35
N GLY A 38 28.65 -7.82 -19.57
CA GLY A 38 29.92 -8.39 -19.13
C GLY A 38 29.99 -8.73 -17.64
N ILE A 39 28.87 -8.63 -16.90
CA ILE A 39 28.82 -8.98 -15.47
C ILE A 39 28.46 -10.46 -15.35
N GLN A 40 29.40 -11.26 -14.87
CA GLN A 40 29.18 -12.67 -14.58
C GLN A 40 28.71 -12.85 -13.15
N VAL A 41 27.59 -13.55 -12.98
CA VAL A 41 27.01 -13.86 -11.67
C VAL A 41 27.16 -15.36 -11.47
N GLU A 42 28.02 -15.75 -10.53
CA GLU A 42 28.29 -17.16 -10.24
C GLU A 42 27.44 -17.66 -9.06
N GLY A 43 26.98 -18.91 -9.15
CA GLY A 43 26.19 -19.57 -8.11
C GLY A 43 24.66 -19.52 -8.31
N VAL A 44 23.93 -20.01 -7.32
CA VAL A 44 22.47 -20.12 -7.36
C VAL A 44 21.82 -18.85 -6.82
N ILE A 45 21.00 -18.19 -7.64
CA ILE A 45 20.17 -17.07 -7.20
C ILE A 45 18.95 -17.61 -6.43
N ARG A 46 18.82 -17.22 -5.17
CA ARG A 46 17.71 -17.61 -4.29
C ARG A 46 16.85 -16.39 -3.97
N ILE A 47 15.55 -16.50 -4.25
CA ILE A 47 14.55 -15.50 -3.86
C ILE A 47 13.83 -16.02 -2.61
N ASP A 48 14.05 -15.37 -1.47
CA ASP A 48 13.34 -15.68 -0.23
C ASP A 48 12.01 -14.92 -0.19
N GLY A 49 10.92 -15.62 -0.53
CA GLY A 49 9.57 -15.04 -0.57
C GLY A 49 9.12 -14.46 0.76
N ARG A 50 9.59 -14.98 1.91
CA ARG A 50 9.22 -14.43 3.22
C ARG A 50 9.90 -13.08 3.43
N MET A 51 11.20 -13.00 3.17
CA MET A 51 11.94 -11.73 3.28
C MET A 51 11.40 -10.66 2.32
N VAL A 52 11.00 -11.07 1.11
CA VAL A 52 10.35 -10.19 0.12
C VAL A 52 9.04 -9.64 0.67
N MET A 53 8.15 -10.51 1.14
CA MET A 53 6.85 -10.09 1.67
C MET A 53 6.98 -9.25 2.93
N ASP A 54 7.94 -9.55 3.81
CA ASP A 54 8.22 -8.75 5.00
C ASP A 54 8.65 -7.33 4.62
N ARG A 55 9.49 -7.17 3.60
CA ARG A 55 9.86 -5.84 3.08
C ARG A 55 8.66 -5.10 2.51
N ILE A 56 7.84 -5.77 1.70
CA ILE A 56 6.64 -5.17 1.10
C ILE A 56 5.68 -4.68 2.19
N GLN A 57 5.47 -5.50 3.24
CA GLN A 57 4.58 -5.16 4.35
C GLN A 57 5.11 -3.96 5.15
N ARG A 58 6.41 -3.93 5.49
CA ARG A 58 7.01 -2.78 6.20
C ARG A 58 6.89 -1.48 5.42
N GLU A 59 7.19 -1.50 4.12
CA GLU A 59 7.09 -0.28 3.29
C GLU A 59 5.63 0.12 3.05
N ARG A 60 4.71 -0.83 2.85
CA ARG A 60 3.26 -0.58 2.81
C ARG A 60 2.82 0.13 4.09
N ASP A 61 3.18 -0.39 5.26
CA ASP A 61 2.76 0.16 6.55
C ASP A 61 3.31 1.57 6.78
N ARG A 62 4.54 1.83 6.31
CA ARG A 62 5.11 3.18 6.26
C ARG A 62 4.28 4.14 5.41
N PHE A 63 3.83 3.73 4.22
CA PHE A 63 2.97 4.55 3.36
C PHE A 63 1.59 4.79 3.97
N ILE A 64 0.98 3.78 4.59
CA ILE A 64 -0.27 3.92 5.34
C ILE A 64 -0.09 4.97 6.45
N GLY A 65 1.02 4.90 7.19
CA GLY A 65 1.33 5.85 8.26
C GLY A 65 1.41 7.32 7.80
N PHE A 66 1.76 7.58 6.54
CA PHE A 66 1.76 8.95 6.00
C PHE A 66 0.33 9.47 5.82
N VAL A 67 -0.53 8.65 5.22
CA VAL A 67 -1.95 8.98 5.02
C VAL A 67 -2.65 9.16 6.37
N LEU A 68 -2.41 8.26 7.33
CA LEU A 68 -2.99 8.33 8.66
C LEU A 68 -2.65 9.64 9.37
N ARG A 69 -1.38 10.05 9.35
CA ARG A 69 -0.95 11.30 9.97
C ARG A 69 -1.64 12.51 9.36
N GLU A 70 -1.80 12.53 8.05
CA GLU A 70 -2.50 13.61 7.35
C GLU A 70 -3.99 13.63 7.72
N THR A 71 -4.68 12.49 7.67
CA THR A 71 -6.08 12.39 8.08
C THR A 71 -6.29 12.79 9.55
N GLN A 72 -5.31 12.52 10.41
CA GLN A 72 -5.35 12.91 11.82
C GLN A 72 -5.23 14.42 12.07
N THR A 73 -4.81 15.21 11.07
CA THR A 73 -4.80 16.68 11.18
C THR A 73 -6.19 17.31 11.06
N ILE A 74 -7.17 16.57 10.54
CA ILE A 74 -8.55 17.05 10.44
C ILE A 74 -9.16 17.07 11.86
N PRO A 75 -9.82 18.16 12.28
CA PRO A 75 -10.48 18.22 13.58
C PRO A 75 -11.46 17.06 13.78
N GLU A 76 -11.60 16.56 15.01
CA GLU A 76 -12.44 15.39 15.31
C GLU A 76 -13.91 15.65 15.02
N GLU A 77 -14.40 16.85 15.31
CA GLU A 77 -15.75 17.30 14.99
C GLU A 77 -16.05 17.31 13.49
N ASN A 78 -15.01 17.32 12.66
CA ASN A 78 -15.10 17.28 11.20
C ASN A 78 -14.81 15.88 10.63
N ARG A 79 -14.66 14.86 11.49
CA ARG A 79 -14.42 13.47 11.11
C ARG A 79 -15.52 12.56 11.65
N ILE A 80 -16.48 12.24 10.78
CA ILE A 80 -17.54 11.28 11.12
C ILE A 80 -17.14 9.90 10.61
N HIS A 81 -16.99 8.95 11.53
CA HIS A 81 -16.68 7.56 11.21
C HIS A 81 -17.96 6.76 10.97
N GLY A 82 -18.30 6.50 9.70
CA GLY A 82 -19.48 5.70 9.38
C GLY A 82 -19.67 5.49 7.88
N HIS A 83 -20.73 4.77 7.47
CA HIS A 83 -21.00 4.49 6.06
C HIS A 83 -22.09 5.46 5.67
N ALA A 84 -21.71 6.45 4.87
CA ALA A 84 -22.66 7.42 4.37
C ALA A 84 -23.61 6.77 3.36
N ARG A 85 -24.90 7.07 3.47
CA ARG A 85 -25.92 6.77 2.47
C ARG A 85 -26.73 8.02 2.17
N PHE A 86 -27.07 8.25 0.92
CA PHE A 86 -27.92 9.38 0.53
C PHE A 86 -29.34 9.18 1.08
N LEU A 87 -29.85 10.20 1.77
CA LEU A 87 -31.28 10.34 2.06
C LEU A 87 -31.97 11.16 0.96
N ASN A 88 -31.27 12.19 0.46
CA ASN A 88 -31.66 13.03 -0.66
C ASN A 88 -30.42 13.75 -1.24
N ASN A 89 -30.62 14.69 -2.17
CA ASN A 89 -29.54 15.42 -2.88
C ASN A 89 -28.63 16.29 -1.97
N HIS A 90 -29.08 16.59 -0.75
CA HIS A 90 -28.37 17.48 0.18
C HIS A 90 -28.23 16.89 1.59
N THR A 91 -28.57 15.61 1.79
CA THR A 91 -28.55 14.98 3.11
C THR A 91 -28.10 13.53 2.99
N ILE A 92 -27.13 13.18 3.84
CA ILE A 92 -26.67 11.80 4.02
C ILE A 92 -26.96 11.37 5.47
N ALA A 93 -27.26 10.10 5.65
CA ALA A 93 -27.22 9.43 6.96
C ALA A 93 -25.90 8.68 7.07
N VAL A 94 -25.32 8.61 8.26
CA VAL A 94 -24.03 7.95 8.49
C VAL A 94 -24.18 6.91 9.59
N ASP A 95 -24.30 5.63 9.23
CA ASP A 95 -24.65 4.56 10.18
C ASP A 95 -25.85 4.98 11.09
N ASP A 96 -25.65 5.07 12.42
CA ASP A 96 -26.65 5.50 13.42
C ASP A 96 -26.49 6.99 13.86
N HIS A 97 -25.65 7.76 13.16
CA HIS A 97 -25.47 9.21 13.38
C HIS A 97 -26.58 10.05 12.72
#